data_AF-A0A2I0AQB4-F1
#
_entry.id   AF-A0A2I0AQB4-F1
#
_cell.length_a   1.000
_cell.length_b   1.000
_cell.length_c   1.000
_cell.angle_alpha   90.00
_cell.angle_beta   90.00
_cell.angle_gamma   90.00
#
_symmetry.space_group_name_H-M   'P 1'
#
loop_
_entity.id
_entity.type
_entity.pdbx_description
1 polymer ?
#
loop_
_entity_poly.entity_id
_entity_poly.type
_entity_poly.pdbx_seq_one_letter_code
_entity_poly.pdbx_strand_id
1 'polypeptide(L)'
;MDENDNSRRADLDLLEQKRELAALKRLEHKRRVGRYYNRKVNPRTFMGGDLVLKRRLLAGSNLGVPKLEPNWEGPYIVREIAGPNAYYLMTSEGI
;
A
#
# COMPACT_ATOMS: atom_id res chain seq x y z
N MET A 1 -49.79 11.17 2.81
CA MET A 1 -48.71 10.19 3.12
C MET A 1 -47.38 10.62 2.50
N ASP A 2 -47.37 11.60 1.60
CA ASP A 2 -46.26 11.95 0.72
C ASP A 2 -45.15 12.78 1.38
N GLU A 3 -45.48 13.52 2.44
CA GLU A 3 -44.52 14.40 3.13
C GLU A 3 -43.48 13.60 3.93
N ASN A 4 -43.90 12.51 4.57
CA ASN A 4 -43.00 11.59 5.26
C ASN A 4 -42.09 10.85 4.28
N ASP A 5 -42.63 10.45 3.12
CA ASP A 5 -41.85 9.79 2.07
C ASP A 5 -40.82 10.73 1.44
N ASN A 6 -41.18 12.00 1.22
CA ASN A 6 -40.26 13.02 0.73
C ASN A 6 -39.17 13.35 1.75
N SER A 7 -39.53 13.47 3.04
CA SER A 7 -38.56 13.67 4.13
C SER A 7 -37.53 12.53 4.16
N ARG A 8 -38.00 11.28 4.10
CA ARG A 8 -37.13 10.10 4.07
C ARG A 8 -36.20 10.07 2.86
N ARG A 9 -36.68 10.47 1.67
CA ARG A 9 -35.85 10.55 0.46
C ARG A 9 -34.75 11.61 0.60
N ALA A 10 -35.09 12.80 1.09
CA ALA A 10 -34.13 13.87 1.31
C ALA A 10 -33.03 13.47 2.32
N ASP A 11 -33.40 12.76 3.39
CA ASP A 11 -32.44 12.24 4.38
C ASP A 11 -31.46 11.23 3.76
N LEU A 12 -31.95 10.33 2.90
CA LEU A 12 -31.12 9.37 2.19
C LEU A 12 -30.16 10.04 1.21
N ASP A 13 -30.64 11.03 0.44
CA ASP A 13 -29.80 11.79 -0.48
C ASP A 13 -28.68 12.53 0.26
N LEU A 14 -28.99 13.12 1.42
CA LEU A 14 -28.00 13.77 2.27
C LEU A 14 -26.93 12.77 2.78
N LEU A 15 -27.34 11.56 3.14
CA LEU A 15 -26.43 10.50 3.57
C LEU A 15 -25.51 10.05 2.42
N GLU A 16 -26.06 9.89 1.22
CA GLU A 16 -25.30 9.55 0.01
C GLU A 16 -24.22 10.61 -0.26
N GLN A 17 -24.60 11.89 -0.30
CA GLN A 17 -23.67 13.02 -0.51
C GLN A 17 -22.54 13.04 0.52
N LYS A 18 -22.85 12.77 1.80
CA LYS A 18 -21.84 12.67 2.86
C LYS A 18 -20.88 11.51 2.63
N ARG A 19 -21.37 10.35 2.18
CA ARG A 19 -20.54 9.18 1.87
C ARG A 19 -19.61 9.45 0.68
N GLU A 20 -20.13 10.07 -0.38
CA GLU A 20 -19.34 10.46 -1.54
C GLU A 20 -18.22 11.43 -1.17
N LEU A 21 -18.54 12.49 -0.41
CA LEU A 21 -17.55 13.43 0.07
C LEU A 21 -16.49 12.75 0.95
N ALA A 22 -16.90 11.83 1.82
CA ALA A 22 -15.95 11.04 2.63
C ALA A 22 -15.07 10.12 1.76
N ALA A 23 -15.61 9.54 0.68
CA ALA A 23 -14.84 8.75 -0.26
C ALA A 23 -13.80 9.61 -1.01
N LEU A 24 -14.17 10.80 -1.46
CA LEU A 24 -13.26 11.75 -2.10
C LEU A 24 -12.12 12.18 -1.16
N LYS A 25 -12.44 12.53 0.09
CA LYS A 25 -11.43 12.87 1.11
C LYS A 25 -10.47 11.71 1.37
N ARG A 26 -10.99 10.48 1.47
CA ARG A 26 -10.16 9.27 1.63
C ARG A 26 -9.23 9.07 0.43
N LEU A 27 -9.74 9.23 -0.79
CA LEU A 27 -8.95 9.10 -2.01
C LEU A 27 -7.85 10.17 -2.08
N GLU A 28 -8.18 11.42 -1.79
CA GLU A 28 -7.22 12.51 -1.76
C GLU A 28 -6.12 12.26 -0.72
N HIS A 29 -6.51 11.83 0.49
CA HIS A 29 -5.58 11.47 1.55
C HIS A 29 -4.63 10.35 1.10
N LYS A 30 -5.15 9.28 0.49
CA LYS A 30 -4.33 8.18 -0.04
C LYS A 30 -3.35 8.67 -1.10
N ARG A 31 -3.78 9.56 -2.01
CA ARG A 31 -2.91 10.18 -3.02
C ARG A 31 -1.81 11.05 -2.38
N ARG A 32 -2.15 11.84 -1.37
CA ARG A 32 -1.20 12.70 -0.64
C ARG A 32 -0.12 11.88 0.06
N VAL A 33 -0.53 10.82 0.75
CA VAL A 33 0.39 9.87 1.42
C VAL A 33 1.30 9.19 0.40
N GLY A 34 0.73 8.71 -0.72
CA GLY A 34 1.51 8.12 -1.82
C GLY A 34 2.58 9.06 -2.38
N ARG A 35 2.23 10.32 -2.66
CA ARG A 35 3.20 11.33 -3.14
C ARG A 35 4.31 11.60 -2.14
N TYR A 36 3.97 11.71 -0.85
CA TYR A 36 4.95 11.97 0.20
C TYR A 36 5.99 10.85 0.30
N TYR A 37 5.55 9.59 0.35
CA TYR A 37 6.47 8.46 0.41
C TYR A 37 7.27 8.29 -0.88
N ASN A 38 6.62 8.42 -2.04
CA ASN A 38 7.28 8.23 -3.33
C ASN A 38 8.25 9.37 -3.69
N ARG A 39 8.18 10.53 -3.02
CA ARG A 39 9.10 11.66 -3.27
C ARG A 39 10.57 11.28 -3.10
N LYS A 40 10.88 10.35 -2.20
CA LYS A 40 12.25 9.88 -1.93
C LYS A 40 12.57 8.54 -2.61
N VAL A 41 11.62 7.95 -3.31
CA VAL A 41 11.84 6.68 -4.03
C VAL A 41 12.48 7.00 -5.35
N ASN A 42 13.71 6.51 -5.55
CA ASN A 42 14.34 6.54 -6.86
C ASN A 42 13.99 5.24 -7.59
N PRO A 43 13.27 5.29 -8.73
CA PRO A 43 13.01 4.10 -9.53
C PRO A 43 14.33 3.46 -9.96
N ARG A 44 14.49 2.17 -9.69
CA ARG A 44 15.65 1.39 -10.12
C ARG A 44 15.17 0.06 -10.70
N THR A 45 15.72 -0.29 -11.84
CA THR A 45 15.59 -1.64 -12.43
C THR A 45 16.72 -2.50 -11.91
N PHE A 46 16.39 -3.70 -11.46
CA PHE A 46 17.37 -4.69 -11.05
C PHE A 46 17.56 -5.74 -12.15
N MET A 47 18.75 -6.30 -12.24
CA MET A 47 19.11 -7.37 -13.17
C MET A 47 19.44 -8.66 -12.41
N GLY A 48 19.45 -9.78 -13.13
CA GLY A 48 19.94 -11.05 -12.57
C GLY A 48 21.35 -10.89 -12.00
N GLY A 49 21.56 -11.38 -10.77
CA GLY A 49 22.80 -11.23 -10.03
C GLY A 49 22.87 -10.01 -9.09
N ASP A 50 21.94 -9.05 -9.19
CA ASP A 50 21.93 -7.89 -8.29
C ASP A 50 21.61 -8.29 -6.85
N LEU A 51 22.36 -7.73 -5.90
CA LEU A 51 22.09 -7.88 -4.48
C LEU A 51 21.04 -6.86 -4.02
N VAL A 52 19.98 -7.33 -3.36
CA VAL A 52 18.85 -6.53 -2.93
C VAL A 52 18.40 -6.88 -1.51
N LEU A 53 17.84 -5.88 -0.81
CA LEU A 53 17.16 -6.06 0.46
C LEU A 53 15.66 -6.08 0.23
N LYS A 54 14.95 -7.01 0.88
CA LYS A 54 13.49 -7.08 0.80
C LYS A 54 12.88 -6.33 1.98
N ARG A 55 11.93 -5.42 1.74
CA ARG A 55 11.23 -4.74 2.83
C ARG A 55 10.28 -5.73 3.51
N ARG A 56 10.38 -5.87 4.83
CA ARG A 56 9.45 -6.66 5.63
C ARG A 56 8.07 -5.98 5.58
N LEU A 57 7.03 -6.70 5.16
CA LEU A 57 5.65 -6.22 5.24
C LEU A 57 5.19 -6.34 6.70
N LEU A 58 5.45 -5.31 7.49
CA LEU A 58 4.86 -5.17 8.82
C LEU A 58 3.38 -4.82 8.64
N ALA A 59 2.54 -5.83 8.41
CA ALA A 59 1.09 -5.67 8.45
C ALA A 59 0.71 -5.24 9.89
N GLY A 60 0.47 -3.94 10.05
CA GLY A 60 -0.11 -3.27 11.21
C GLY A 60 0.22 -3.86 12.57
N SER A 61 1.40 -3.55 13.14
CA SER A 61 1.82 -3.60 14.57
C SER A 61 1.30 -4.70 15.52
N ASN A 62 0.61 -5.73 15.04
CA ASN A 62 -0.08 -6.75 15.83
C ASN A 62 0.58 -8.13 15.67
N LEU A 63 1.69 -8.20 14.93
CA LEU A 63 2.44 -9.43 14.66
C LEU A 63 3.51 -9.75 15.72
N GLY A 64 3.52 -9.08 16.88
CA GLY A 64 4.51 -9.34 17.94
C GLY A 64 5.95 -9.01 17.55
N VAL A 65 6.17 -8.33 16.43
CA VAL A 65 7.50 -7.90 15.98
C VAL A 65 8.00 -6.81 16.93
N PRO A 66 9.16 -7.01 17.60
CA PRO A 66 9.74 -6.02 18.49
C PRO A 66 9.92 -4.68 17.77
N LYS A 67 9.63 -3.58 18.48
CA LYS A 67 9.60 -2.19 17.98
C LYS A 67 10.95 -1.69 17.41
N LEU A 68 12.00 -2.52 17.41
CA LEU A 68 13.37 -2.23 17.01
C LEU A 68 13.95 -3.27 16.05
N GLU A 69 13.16 -4.19 15.51
CA GLU A 69 13.67 -5.08 14.47
C GLU A 69 13.90 -4.33 13.14
N PRO A 70 14.91 -4.74 12.35
CA PRO A 70 15.13 -4.18 11.03
C PRO A 70 13.90 -4.32 10.12
N ASN A 71 13.53 -3.22 9.47
CA ASN A 71 12.45 -3.17 8.48
C ASN A 71 12.81 -3.88 7.16
N TRP A 72 14.05 -4.32 7.02
CA TRP A 72 14.61 -4.96 5.84
C TRP A 72 15.08 -6.37 6.19
N GLU A 73 14.88 -7.30 5.26
CA GLU A 73 15.20 -8.72 5.39
C GLU A 73 16.26 -9.11 4.37
N GLY A 74 17.13 -10.02 4.80
CA GLY A 74 18.11 -10.72 3.98
C GLY A 74 19.24 -9.82 3.49
N PRO A 75 20.21 -10.43 2.84
CA PRO A 75 20.57 -10.05 1.48
C PRO A 75 20.08 -11.13 0.51
N TYR A 76 19.44 -10.70 -0.58
CA TYR A 76 18.96 -11.59 -1.64
C TYR A 76 19.66 -11.27 -2.94
N ILE A 77 19.79 -12.27 -3.80
CA ILE A 77 20.23 -12.10 -5.18
C ILE A 77 19.00 -12.19 -6.09
N VAL A 78 18.89 -11.29 -7.06
CA VAL A 78 17.87 -11.37 -8.10
C VAL A 78 18.21 -12.55 -9.01
N ARG A 79 17.33 -13.55 -9.07
CA ARG A 79 17.47 -14.70 -9.97
C ARG A 79 17.04 -14.34 -11.39
N GLU A 80 15.82 -13.82 -11.52
CA GLU A 80 15.24 -13.44 -12.80
C GLU A 80 14.15 -12.36 -12.62
N ILE A 81 13.84 -11.66 -13.71
CA ILE A 81 12.81 -10.62 -13.74
C ILE A 81 11.46 -11.31 -14.00
N ALA A 82 10.55 -11.24 -13.02
CA ALA A 82 9.21 -11.82 -13.13
C ALA A 82 8.25 -10.92 -13.93
N GLY A 83 8.52 -9.61 -13.94
CA GLY A 83 7.73 -8.61 -14.64
C GLY A 83 8.11 -7.18 -14.21
N PRO A 84 7.36 -6.16 -14.65
CA PRO A 84 7.61 -4.79 -14.27
C PRO A 84 7.61 -4.62 -12.74
N ASN A 85 8.76 -4.27 -12.16
CA ASN A 85 8.98 -4.14 -10.71
C ASN A 85 8.73 -5.43 -9.89
N ALA A 86 8.78 -6.61 -10.51
CA ALA A 86 8.64 -7.90 -9.85
C ALA A 86 9.84 -8.79 -10.19
N TYR A 87 10.45 -9.38 -9.16
CA TYR A 87 11.70 -10.13 -9.28
C TYR A 87 11.63 -11.42 -8.47
N TYR A 88 12.12 -12.53 -9.01
CA TYR A 88 12.36 -13.72 -8.22
C TYR A 88 13.69 -13.59 -7.49
N LEU A 89 13.69 -13.89 -6.20
CA LEU A 89 14.84 -13.74 -5.32
C LEU A 89 15.36 -15.10 -4.88
N MET A 90 16.67 -15.23 -4.72
CA MET A 90 17.34 -16.39 -4.10
C MET A 90 18.21 -15.94 -2.92
N THR A 91 18.28 -16.76 -1.89
CA THR A 91 19.23 -16.64 -0.78
C THR A 91 20.62 -17.10 -1.23
N SER A 92 21.68 -16.58 -0.60
CA SER A 92 23.07 -16.99 -0.89
C SER A 92 23.36 -18.46 -0.59
N GLU A 93 22.50 -19.14 0.16
CA GLU A 93 22.64 -20.55 0.55
C GLU A 93 21.96 -21.52 -0.43
N GLY A 94 21.32 -21.01 -1.50
CA GLY A 94 20.42 -21.83 -2.31
C GLY A 94 19.06 -22.00 -1.65
N ILE A 95 18.04 -22.34 -2.46
CA ILE A 95 16.67 -22.60 -2.00
C ILE A 95 16.63 -23.78 -1.04
#